data_AF-A0A917SUF0-F1
#
_entry.id   AF-A0A917SUF0-F1
#
_cell.length_a   1.000
_cell.length_b   1.000
_cell.length_c   1.000
_cell.angle_alpha   90.00
_cell.angle_beta   90.00
_cell.angle_gamma   90.00
#
_symmetry.space_group_name_H-M   'P 1'
#
loop_
_entity.id
_entity.type
_entity.pdbx_description
1 polymer ?
#
loop_
_entity_poly.entity_id
_entity_poly.type
_entity_poly.pdbx_seq_one_letter_code
_entity_poly.pdbx_strand_id
1 'polypeptide(L)'
;MFDLAARGTTARDWHRRLTVAGLDAELVTVPEPQLTGWIEALPPAFGELASRRHVGWRVAAVGPEHAVLALRACAVEAGLMDAELHLHADRRTHRRVYCPHCGATTLAAGDRFRCAGCARTLLVHDHVSLSSGRYLGSVDTPDAAPGAAR
;
A
#
# COMPACT_ATOMS: atom_id res chain seq x y z
N MET A 1 24.53 -8.23 4.99
CA MET A 1 23.26 -7.74 4.43
C MET A 1 22.31 -8.94 4.43
N PHE A 2 21.24 -8.92 5.23
CA PHE A 2 20.33 -10.07 5.33
C PHE A 2 19.49 -10.15 4.05
N ASP A 3 19.52 -11.28 3.34
CA ASP A 3 18.57 -11.55 2.28
C ASP A 3 17.21 -11.90 2.90
N LEU A 4 16.41 -10.86 3.11
CA LEU A 4 15.03 -10.96 3.57
C LEU A 4 14.08 -11.31 2.41
N ALA A 5 14.53 -11.32 1.14
CA ALA A 5 13.65 -11.50 -0.01
C ALA A 5 13.54 -12.96 -0.49
N ALA A 6 14.13 -13.93 0.22
CA ALA A 6 14.04 -15.34 -0.13
C ALA A 6 12.57 -15.81 -0.18
N ARG A 7 12.18 -16.47 -1.28
CA ARG A 7 10.82 -17.01 -1.45
C ARG A 7 10.46 -17.92 -0.27
N GLY A 8 9.29 -17.69 0.34
CA GLY A 8 8.78 -18.48 1.47
C GLY A 8 9.12 -17.95 2.86
N THR A 9 9.82 -16.82 2.99
CA THR A 9 10.02 -16.19 4.30
C THR A 9 8.78 -15.42 4.76
N THR A 10 8.37 -15.68 6.00
CA THR A 10 7.33 -14.93 6.69
C THR A 10 7.91 -13.74 7.47
N ALA A 11 7.06 -12.80 7.89
CA ALA A 11 7.48 -11.73 8.80
C ALA A 11 8.08 -12.28 10.12
N ARG A 12 7.64 -13.47 10.57
CA ARG A 12 8.22 -14.16 11.73
C ARG A 12 9.64 -14.67 11.47
N ASP A 13 9.91 -15.17 10.27
CA ASP A 13 11.26 -15.61 9.89
C ASP A 13 12.23 -14.43 9.87
N TRP A 14 11.77 -13.28 9.37
CA TRP A 14 12.55 -12.04 9.40
C TRP A 14 12.82 -11.58 10.82
N HIS A 15 11.77 -11.47 11.64
CA HIS A 15 11.91 -11.06 13.04
C HIS A 15 12.90 -11.96 13.80
N ARG A 16 12.76 -13.29 13.68
CA ARG A 16 13.71 -14.25 14.27
C ARG A 16 15.15 -13.98 13.84
N ARG A 17 15.40 -13.74 12.55
CA ARG A 17 16.75 -13.46 12.02
C ARG A 17 17.31 -12.15 12.58
N LEU A 18 16.48 -11.11 12.68
CA LEU A 18 16.88 -9.81 13.24
C LEU A 18 17.21 -9.93 14.73
N THR A 19 16.38 -10.64 15.51
CA THR A 19 16.63 -10.87 16.93
C THR A 19 17.90 -11.69 17.17
N VAL A 20 18.12 -12.77 16.40
CA VAL A 20 19.36 -13.57 16.50
C VAL A 20 20.60 -12.74 16.15
N ALA A 21 20.47 -11.76 15.26
CA ALA A 21 21.53 -10.82 14.91
C ALA A 21 21.77 -9.72 15.98
N GLY A 22 21.02 -9.73 17.08
CA GLY A 22 21.11 -8.72 18.13
C GLY A 22 20.49 -7.38 17.78
N LEU A 23 19.66 -7.31 16.74
CA LEU A 23 18.94 -6.10 16.36
C LEU A 23 17.64 -5.99 17.16
N ASP A 24 17.39 -4.80 17.70
CA ASP A 24 16.10 -4.47 18.30
C ASP A 24 15.06 -4.39 17.19
N ALA A 25 14.12 -5.33 17.22
CA ALA A 25 13.11 -5.50 16.19
C ALA A 25 11.77 -5.79 16.87
N GLU A 26 10.75 -5.01 16.54
CA GLU A 26 9.38 -5.25 16.98
C GLU A 26 8.62 -5.97 15.87
N LEU A 27 7.87 -7.03 16.22
CA LEU A 27 6.99 -7.72 15.28
C LEU A 27 5.54 -7.31 15.53
N VAL A 28 4.95 -6.64 14.55
CA VAL A 28 3.52 -6.32 14.53
C VAL A 28 2.81 -7.24 13.54
N THR A 29 1.74 -7.91 13.99
CA THR A 29 0.88 -8.71 13.11
C THR A 29 -0.50 -8.07 13.06
N VAL A 30 -1.00 -7.83 11.85
CA VAL A 30 -2.32 -7.23 11.63
C VAL A 30 -3.23 -8.28 10.96
N PRO A 31 -4.27 -8.77 11.65
CA PRO A 31 -5.31 -9.61 11.07
C PRO A 31 -6.01 -8.95 9.86
N GLU A 32 -6.38 -9.75 8.87
CA GLU A 32 -7.03 -9.27 7.64
C GLU A 32 -8.28 -8.39 7.88
N PRO A 33 -9.18 -8.70 8.84
CA PRO A 33 -10.32 -7.84 9.16
C PRO A 33 -9.95 -6.44 9.70
N GLN A 34 -8.73 -6.27 10.20
CA GLN A 34 -8.24 -5.03 10.80
C GLN A 34 -7.37 -4.22 9.84
N LEU A 35 -7.04 -4.75 8.66
CA LEU A 35 -6.11 -4.11 7.72
C LEU A 35 -6.59 -2.74 7.26
N THR A 36 -7.88 -2.56 6.98
CA THR A 36 -8.39 -1.26 6.51
C THR A 36 -8.15 -0.16 7.54
N GLY A 37 -8.60 -0.37 8.78
CA GLY A 37 -8.40 0.60 9.86
C GLY A 37 -6.92 0.81 10.20
N TRP A 38 -6.10 -0.24 10.12
CA TRP A 38 -4.65 -0.12 10.28
C TRP A 38 -4.01 0.74 9.18
N ILE A 39 -4.39 0.55 7.92
CA ILE A 39 -3.90 1.36 6.79
C ILE A 39 -4.28 2.84 6.98
N GLU A 40 -5.51 3.11 7.41
CA GLU A 40 -5.99 4.47 7.67
C GLU A 40 -5.22 5.14 8.83
N ALA A 41 -4.77 4.37 9.81
CA ALA A 41 -3.98 4.85 10.94
C ALA A 41 -2.47 5.00 10.63
N LEU A 42 -1.98 4.53 9.47
CA LEU A 42 -0.55 4.59 9.11
C LEU A 42 0.01 6.01 9.05
N PRO A 43 -0.63 6.98 8.34
CA PRO A 43 -0.04 8.31 8.18
C PRO A 43 0.27 9.01 9.52
N PRO A 44 -0.68 9.13 10.48
CA PRO A 44 -0.36 9.79 11.75
C PRO A 44 0.67 9.01 12.57
N ALA A 45 0.64 7.68 12.54
CA ALA A 45 1.61 6.86 13.26
C ALA A 45 3.05 7.06 12.74
N PHE A 46 3.23 7.06 11.41
CA PHE A 46 4.53 7.33 10.81
C PHE A 46 5.00 8.76 11.05
N GLY A 47 4.10 9.75 11.01
CA GLY A 47 4.43 11.14 11.35
C GLY A 47 4.94 11.29 12.79
N GLU A 48 4.29 10.63 13.75
CA GLU A 48 4.73 10.62 15.15
C GLU A 48 6.10 9.93 15.30
N LEU A 49 6.31 8.78 14.66
CA LEU A 49 7.59 8.07 14.69
C LEU A 49 8.73 8.89 14.10
N ALA A 50 8.51 9.48 12.92
CA ALA A 50 9.48 10.34 12.25
C ALA A 50 9.85 11.58 13.09
N SER A 51 8.90 12.11 13.87
CA SER A 51 9.15 13.24 14.78
C SER A 51 10.05 12.89 15.98
N ARG A 52 10.09 11.61 16.38
CA ARG A 52 10.79 11.15 17.59
C ARG A 52 12.17 10.59 17.32
N ARG A 53 12.44 10.13 16.09
CA ARG A 53 13.73 9.50 15.74
C ARG A 53 14.12 9.87 14.32
N HIS A 54 15.28 10.51 14.18
CA HIS A 54 15.70 11.11 12.92
C HIS A 54 16.51 10.19 11.99
N VAL A 55 16.99 9.02 12.45
CA VAL A 55 17.85 8.13 11.64
C VAL A 55 17.72 6.65 12.02
N GLY A 56 17.94 5.76 11.03
CA GLY A 56 18.30 4.35 11.26
C GLY A 56 17.15 3.35 11.30
N TRP A 57 15.94 3.73 10.88
CA TRP A 57 14.77 2.84 10.89
C TRP A 57 14.81 1.92 9.68
N ARG A 58 14.34 0.69 9.87
CA ARG A 58 14.07 -0.24 8.77
C ARG A 58 12.71 -0.82 8.97
N VAL A 59 11.87 -0.70 7.95
CA VAL A 59 10.52 -1.28 7.96
C VAL A 59 10.56 -2.50 7.07
N ALA A 60 10.21 -3.65 7.66
CA ALA A 60 10.06 -4.89 6.93
C ALA A 60 8.61 -5.35 7.03
N ALA A 61 7.95 -5.60 5.89
CA ALA A 61 6.57 -6.09 5.86
C ALA A 61 6.35 -7.19 4.83
N VAL A 62 5.50 -8.15 5.23
CA VAL A 62 4.95 -9.19 4.37
C VAL A 62 3.43 -9.10 4.46
N GLY A 63 2.73 -9.10 3.33
CA GLY A 63 1.26 -9.12 3.35
C GLY A 63 0.62 -8.92 1.98
N PRO A 64 -0.69 -8.66 1.93
CA PRO A 64 -1.36 -8.42 0.67
C PRO A 64 -0.88 -7.12 0.03
N GLU A 65 -0.78 -7.11 -1.30
CA GLU A 65 -0.22 -5.99 -2.05
C GLU A 65 -0.81 -4.63 -1.67
N HIS A 66 -2.13 -4.52 -1.55
CA HIS A 66 -2.80 -3.26 -1.23
C HIS A 66 -2.33 -2.66 0.10
N ALA A 67 -2.01 -3.50 1.09
CA ALA A 67 -1.51 -3.07 2.40
C ALA A 67 -0.03 -2.72 2.33
N VAL A 68 0.77 -3.53 1.64
CA VAL A 68 2.21 -3.29 1.45
C VAL A 68 2.48 -1.99 0.70
N LEU A 69 1.71 -1.72 -0.37
CA LEU A 69 1.80 -0.46 -1.12
C LEU A 69 1.36 0.75 -0.29
N ALA A 70 0.32 0.60 0.54
CA ALA A 70 -0.12 1.65 1.44
C ALA A 70 0.95 2.00 2.49
N LEU A 71 1.55 0.96 3.09
CA LEU A 71 2.68 1.12 4.01
C LEU A 71 3.86 1.83 3.35
N ARG A 72 4.24 1.42 2.13
CA ARG A 72 5.31 2.07 1.37
C ARG A 72 5.05 3.57 1.21
N ALA A 73 3.85 3.92 0.73
CA ALA A 73 3.49 5.31 0.48
C ALA A 73 3.60 6.16 1.75
N CYS A 74 3.05 5.68 2.87
CA CYS A 74 3.11 6.39 4.15
C CYS A 74 4.54 6.51 4.67
N ALA A 75 5.34 5.45 4.56
CA ALA A 75 6.72 5.45 5.02
C ALA A 75 7.60 6.45 4.24
N VAL A 76 7.45 6.47 2.91
CA VAL A 76 8.18 7.43 2.06
C VAL A 76 7.72 8.86 2.31
N GLU A 77 6.41 9.09 2.48
CA GLU A 77 5.86 10.40 2.84
C GLU A 77 6.39 10.91 4.18
N ALA A 78 6.63 9.99 5.13
CA ALA A 78 7.25 10.29 6.42
C ALA A 78 8.79 10.41 6.38
N GLY A 79 9.40 10.27 5.19
CA GLY A 79 10.83 10.52 4.98
C GLY A 79 11.73 9.28 4.94
N LEU A 80 11.18 8.06 5.00
CA LEU A 80 12.00 6.85 4.83
C LEU A 80 12.46 6.70 3.37
N MET A 81 13.69 6.24 3.20
CA MET A 81 14.24 5.92 1.89
C MET A 81 13.85 4.52 1.46
N ASP A 82 13.78 4.25 0.15
CA ASP A 82 13.51 2.89 -0.35
C ASP A 82 14.52 1.85 0.18
N ALA A 83 15.76 2.24 0.45
CA ALA A 83 16.78 1.38 1.04
C ALA A 83 16.50 0.97 2.50
N GLU A 84 15.57 1.65 3.17
CA GLU A 84 15.11 1.36 4.52
C GLU A 84 13.83 0.49 4.53
N LEU A 85 13.30 0.17 3.34
CA LEU A 85 12.07 -0.59 3.17
C LEU A 85 12.34 -1.98 2.59
N HIS A 86 11.92 -3.01 3.33
CA HIS A 86 11.96 -4.41 2.91
C HIS A 86 10.54 -4.95 2.79
N LEU A 87 9.97 -4.88 1.59
CA LEU A 87 8.54 -5.11 1.37
C LEU A 87 8.31 -6.33 0.47
N HIS A 88 7.42 -7.23 0.90
CA HIS A 88 7.03 -8.40 0.13
C HIS A 88 5.50 -8.53 0.07
N ALA A 89 4.95 -8.45 -1.15
CA ALA A 89 3.55 -8.75 -1.39
C ALA A 89 3.37 -10.27 -1.61
N ASP A 90 2.65 -10.94 -0.71
CA ASP A 90 2.41 -12.39 -0.79
C ASP A 90 1.25 -12.77 -1.72
N ARG A 91 0.30 -11.84 -1.92
CA ARG A 91 -0.88 -12.02 -2.76
C ARG A 91 -1.34 -10.70 -3.38
N ARG A 92 -1.97 -10.81 -4.55
CA ARG A 92 -2.54 -9.70 -5.33
C ARG A 92 -4.03 -9.90 -5.58
N THR A 93 -4.82 -9.97 -4.52
CA THR A 93 -6.29 -10.20 -4.61
C THR A 93 -7.09 -8.90 -4.73
N HIS A 94 -6.55 -7.80 -4.20
CA HIS A 94 -7.21 -6.50 -4.20
C HIS A 94 -6.20 -5.40 -4.52
N ARG A 95 -6.69 -4.33 -5.17
CA ARG A 95 -5.91 -3.13 -5.49
C ARG A 95 -6.60 -1.89 -4.94
N ARG A 96 -5.83 -0.96 -4.37
CA ARG A 96 -6.30 0.40 -4.04
C ARG A 96 -6.27 1.23 -5.31
N VAL A 97 -7.42 1.58 -5.85
CA VAL A 97 -7.54 2.30 -7.13
C VAL A 97 -8.06 3.71 -6.90
N TYR A 98 -7.27 4.70 -7.32
CA TYR A 98 -7.60 6.11 -7.31
C TYR A 98 -8.51 6.47 -8.47
N CYS A 99 -9.63 7.12 -8.18
CA CYS A 99 -10.54 7.68 -9.16
C CYS A 99 -10.11 9.10 -9.55
N PRO A 100 -9.67 9.36 -10.79
CA PRO A 100 -9.29 10.71 -11.21
C PRO A 100 -10.47 11.67 -11.29
N HIS A 101 -11.71 11.16 -11.36
CA HIS A 101 -12.92 11.99 -11.43
C HIS A 101 -13.29 12.62 -10.08
N CYS A 102 -13.23 11.86 -8.98
CA CYS A 102 -13.71 12.34 -7.67
C CYS A 102 -12.66 12.26 -6.55
N GLY A 103 -11.44 11.80 -6.84
CA GLY A 103 -10.36 11.67 -5.86
C GLY A 103 -10.50 10.49 -4.88
N ALA A 104 -11.64 9.78 -4.89
CA ALA A 104 -11.86 8.64 -4.00
C ALA A 104 -10.93 7.47 -4.33
N THR A 105 -10.57 6.69 -3.32
CA THR A 105 -9.83 5.43 -3.49
C THR A 105 -10.78 4.26 -3.22
N THR A 106 -10.85 3.30 -4.14
CA THR A 106 -11.69 2.10 -4.00
C THR A 106 -10.80 0.87 -3.86
N LEU A 107 -11.14 -0.06 -2.95
CA LEU A 107 -10.50 -1.37 -2.88
C LEU A 107 -11.21 -2.31 -3.87
N ALA A 108 -10.56 -2.62 -4.98
CA ALA A 108 -11.16 -3.38 -6.08
C ALA A 108 -10.59 -4.82 -6.14
N ALA A 109 -11.49 -5.80 -6.25
CA ALA A 109 -11.17 -7.17 -6.64
C ALA A 109 -11.50 -7.32 -8.13
N GLY A 110 -10.47 -7.37 -8.99
CA GLY A 110 -10.62 -7.43 -10.45
C GLY A 110 -10.39 -6.10 -11.18
N ASP A 111 -10.48 -6.15 -12.52
CA ASP A 111 -10.05 -5.04 -13.38
C ASP A 111 -11.16 -4.01 -13.65
N ARG A 112 -12.43 -4.42 -13.50
CA ARG A 112 -13.61 -3.57 -13.72
C ARG A 112 -14.47 -3.51 -12.46
N PHE A 113 -14.74 -2.32 -11.95
CA PHE A 113 -15.46 -2.13 -10.68
C PHE A 113 -16.15 -0.77 -10.62
N ARG A 114 -17.08 -0.58 -9.67
CA ARG A 114 -17.71 0.72 -9.43
C ARG A 114 -16.92 1.51 -8.39
N CYS A 115 -16.62 2.77 -8.70
CA CYS A 115 -16.00 3.69 -7.76
C CYS A 115 -16.87 3.87 -6.51
N ALA A 116 -16.29 3.72 -5.31
CA ALA A 116 -16.99 3.92 -4.04
C ALA A 116 -17.44 5.37 -3.81
N GLY A 117 -16.82 6.36 -4.48
CA GLY A 117 -17.14 7.78 -4.33
C GLY A 117 -18.17 8.31 -5.34
N CYS A 118 -18.02 7.99 -6.63
CA CYS A 118 -18.88 8.53 -7.69
C CYS A 118 -19.70 7.48 -8.46
N ALA A 119 -19.64 6.21 -8.05
CA ALA A 119 -20.34 5.08 -8.66
C ALA A 119 -20.04 4.77 -10.15
N ARG A 120 -19.19 5.56 -10.81
CA ARG A 120 -18.71 5.31 -12.18
C ARG A 120 -18.01 3.96 -12.27
N THR A 121 -18.21 3.27 -13.39
CA THR A 121 -17.44 2.07 -13.73
C THR A 121 -16.03 2.48 -14.14
N LEU A 122 -15.05 1.94 -13.45
CA LEU A 122 -13.63 2.16 -13.72
C LEU A 122 -12.98 0.85 -14.20
N LEU A 123 -11.99 1.00 -15.08
CA LEU A 123 -11.00 -0.01 -15.43
C LEU A 123 -9.67 0.31 -14.74
N VAL A 124 -9.02 -0.68 -14.15
CA VAL A 124 -7.66 -0.58 -13.61
C VAL A 124 -6.67 -1.33 -14.51
N HIS A 125 -5.53 -0.68 -14.78
CA HIS A 125 -4.41 -1.24 -15.55
C HIS A 125 -3.28 -1.63 -14.60
N ASP A 126 -2.31 -2.42 -15.09
CA ASP A 126 -1.18 -2.93 -14.29
C ASP A 126 -0.10 -1.87 -13.97
N HIS A 127 -0.46 -0.58 -13.96
CA HIS A 127 0.42 0.51 -13.57
C HIS A 127 0.04 1.07 -12.20
N VAL A 128 0.94 0.84 -11.24
CA VAL A 128 0.83 1.38 -9.88
C VAL A 128 1.69 2.63 -9.71
N SER A 129 1.13 3.66 -9.09
CA SER A 129 1.90 4.79 -8.56
C SER A 129 2.55 4.36 -7.25
N LEU A 130 3.87 4.12 -7.28
CA LEU A 130 4.61 3.74 -6.08
C LEU A 130 4.59 4.84 -5.01
N SER A 131 4.64 6.11 -5.40
CA SER A 131 4.61 7.25 -4.47
C SER A 131 3.30 7.32 -3.67
N SER A 132 2.16 7.05 -4.30
CA SER A 132 0.87 7.07 -3.62
C SER A 132 0.38 5.70 -3.13
N GLY A 133 1.06 4.61 -3.53
CA GLY A 133 0.67 3.24 -3.20
C GLY A 133 -0.70 2.86 -3.78
N ARG A 134 -1.09 3.46 -4.91
CA ARG A 134 -2.39 3.31 -5.55
C ARG A 134 -2.26 3.13 -7.05
N TYR A 135 -3.18 2.38 -7.63
CA TYR A 135 -3.37 2.28 -9.06
C TYR A 135 -4.23 3.43 -9.56
N LEU A 136 -4.09 3.78 -10.84
CA LEU A 136 -4.96 4.77 -11.49
C LEU A 136 -6.14 4.05 -12.16
N GLY A 137 -7.36 4.49 -11.84
CA GLY A 137 -8.57 4.07 -12.55
C GLY A 137 -8.82 4.92 -13.79
N SER A 138 -9.23 4.29 -14.88
CA SER A 138 -9.73 4.96 -16.09
C SER A 138 -11.23 4.73 -16.21
N VAL A 139 -11.99 5.71 -16.72
CA VAL A 139 -13.43 5.54 -16.92
C VAL A 139 -13.65 4.58 -18.09
N ASP A 140 -14.45 3.53 -17.85
CA ASP A 140 -14.70 2.44 -18.80
C ASP A 140 -15.57 2.88 -20.00
N THR A 141 -16.53 3.76 -19.76
CA THR A 141 -17.25 4.48 -20.82
C THR A 141 -17.22 5.95 -20.48
N PRO A 142 -16.57 6.80 -21.29
CA PRO A 142 -16.62 8.25 -21.08
C PRO A 142 -18.08 8.71 -21.07
N ASP A 143 -18.42 9.71 -20.25
CA ASP A 143 -19.74 10.32 -20.36
C ASP A 143 -19.95 10.81 -21.79
N ALA A 144 -21.21 10.81 -22.24
CA ALA A 144 -21.57 11.55 -23.43
C ALA A 144 -21.09 12.99 -23.24
N ALA A 145 -20.23 13.46 -24.16
CA ALA A 145 -19.77 14.84 -24.14
C ALA A 145 -21.01 15.77 -24.10
N PRO A 146 -21.02 16.82 -23.26
CA PRO A 146 -22.08 17.80 -23.34
C PRO A 146 -22.01 18.48 -24.72
N GLY A 147 -22.94 18.14 -25.64
CA GLY A 147 -23.05 18.82 -26.94
C GLY A 147 -23.26 17.97 -28.20
N ALA A 148 -23.77 16.74 -28.13
CA ALA A 148 -24.20 16.00 -29.33
C ALA A 148 -25.74 15.98 -29.46
N ALA A 149 -26.35 17.15 -29.52
CA ALA A 149 -27.68 17.32 -30.11
C ALA A 149 -27.54 18.37 -31.21
N ARG A 150 -27.59 17.91 -32.46
CA ARG A 150 -27.87 18.73 -33.64
C ARG A 150 -29.31 18.48 -34.05
#